data_AF-A0A3B0RPJ5-F1
#
_entry.id   AF-A0A3B0RPJ5-F1
#
_cell.length_a   1.000
_cell.length_b   1.000
_cell.length_c   1.000
_cell.angle_alpha   90.00
_cell.angle_beta   90.00
_cell.angle_gamma   90.00
#
_symmetry.space_group_name_H-M   'P 1'
#
loop_
_entity.id
_entity.type
_entity.pdbx_description
1 polymer ?
#
loop_
_entity_poly.entity_id
_entity_poly.type
_entity_poly.pdbx_seq_one_letter_code
_entity_poly.pdbx_strand_id
1 'polypeptide(L)'
;MPLNLSVPELTELKPRISVIGVGGAGGNAVNNMIESQLEGVEFVVANTDAQAVGLAKAEKKIQLGVKTTQGLGAGSVPDIGRAAAEESLDEILEHVGNAHMIFVTAGMGGGTGTGAAPVIAKAAKERDILTVGVVTKPFHFEGARRMRIANAGIEELQKHVDTLLIIPNQNLFSIANDRTTFHEAFAMADQVLHSGVRGITDLMVMPGLINLDFADVRTVMSEMGKAMMGTGEAEGEKRAISAAEAAISNPLLDEQSMKGARGVLINITGSMDMTLFEVDEAANRIRAEVDPDANIIVGSTFNQDLEGRVRVSVVATGIDVEESENRPQVKINTGAIAKPWREPLVVNAQQAATPAASVGRPPQVLTSRPVAQQPVAAPSQPIVGAPQVNPVGDVHERIRRMLIEGSPASGSPLLRSSGPSVPVPQRSGQHPPAESRPVLRSAQHAKPAANPFRGAQQLGKHSLEIAVDMFKSLGGGGHDERRDAPPPRAPEAAKPASRVRGDLFDDQEDADLEIPSFLRKKKSG
;
A
#
# COMPACT_ATOMS: atom_id res chain seq x y z
N MET A 1 43.68 48.63 1.36
CA MET A 1 42.42 48.04 1.86
C MET A 1 42.67 46.56 2.10
N PRO A 2 42.16 45.94 3.18
CA PRO A 2 42.21 44.48 3.32
C PRO A 2 41.34 43.83 2.23
N LEU A 3 41.78 42.71 1.65
CA LEU A 3 40.92 41.89 0.82
C LEU A 3 40.01 41.04 1.73
N ASN A 4 38.69 41.25 1.66
CA ASN A 4 37.74 40.24 2.10
C ASN A 4 37.68 39.15 1.04
N LEU A 5 38.36 38.03 1.26
CA LEU A 5 37.97 36.78 0.62
C LEU A 5 36.74 36.25 1.36
N SER A 6 35.55 36.52 0.82
CA SER A 6 34.40 35.65 1.07
C SER A 6 34.69 34.30 0.43
N VAL A 7 34.93 33.28 1.25
CA VAL A 7 34.88 31.89 0.78
C VAL A 7 33.48 31.68 0.19
N PRO A 8 33.31 31.18 -1.04
CA PRO A 8 31.99 30.89 -1.57
C PRO A 8 31.32 29.84 -0.67
N GLU A 9 30.10 30.12 -0.20
CA GLU A 9 29.31 29.10 0.50
C GLU A 9 29.08 27.93 -0.45
N LEU A 10 29.55 26.76 -0.06
CA LEU A 10 29.26 25.50 -0.73
C LEU A 10 27.79 25.16 -0.47
N THR A 11 26.92 25.56 -1.40
CA THR A 11 25.51 25.17 -1.39
C THR A 11 25.41 23.66 -1.59
N GLU A 12 25.34 22.90 -0.50
CA GLU A 12 25.04 21.46 -0.53
C GLU A 12 23.60 21.22 -1.01
N LEU A 13 23.43 21.17 -2.33
CA LEU A 13 22.18 20.84 -3.00
C LEU A 13 21.91 19.33 -2.87
N LYS A 14 21.51 18.89 -1.67
CA LYS A 14 21.00 17.52 -1.45
C LYS A 14 19.70 17.32 -2.25
N PRO A 15 19.50 16.14 -2.90
CA PRO A 15 18.29 15.87 -3.66
C PRO A 15 17.07 15.92 -2.73
N ARG A 16 16.07 16.73 -3.07
CA ARG A 16 14.82 16.79 -2.29
C ARG A 16 13.90 15.64 -2.69
N ILE A 17 13.72 14.70 -1.78
CA ILE A 17 12.86 13.52 -1.95
C ILE A 17 11.56 13.76 -1.19
N SER A 18 10.41 13.51 -1.82
CA SER A 18 9.09 13.60 -1.19
C SER A 18 8.36 12.25 -1.21
N VAL A 19 7.57 11.96 -0.18
CA VAL A 19 6.69 10.78 -0.12
C VAL A 19 5.25 11.25 0.05
N ILE A 20 4.39 10.98 -0.93
CA ILE A 20 2.98 11.35 -0.90
C ILE A 20 2.07 10.13 -0.70
N GLY A 21 1.44 10.07 0.48
CA GLY A 21 0.48 9.04 0.87
C GLY A 21 -0.93 9.37 0.38
N VAL A 22 -1.43 8.58 -0.57
CA VAL A 22 -2.70 8.84 -1.25
C VAL A 22 -3.83 7.94 -0.73
N GLY A 23 -4.88 8.57 -0.19
CA GLY A 23 -5.99 7.87 0.45
C GLY A 23 -5.62 7.22 1.79
N GLY A 24 -6.53 6.40 2.35
CA GLY A 24 -6.36 5.81 3.68
C GLY A 24 -5.09 4.96 3.85
N ALA A 25 -4.88 3.97 2.98
CA ALA A 25 -3.71 3.10 3.04
C ALA A 25 -2.38 3.85 2.78
N GLY A 26 -2.34 4.79 1.83
CA GLY A 26 -1.16 5.63 1.62
C GLY A 26 -0.85 6.51 2.83
N GLY A 27 -1.88 7.06 3.49
CA GLY A 27 -1.74 7.80 4.74
C GLY A 27 -1.25 6.93 5.91
N ASN A 28 -1.72 5.69 6.03
CA ASN A 28 -1.23 4.73 7.01
C ASN A 28 0.25 4.38 6.78
N ALA A 29 0.63 4.07 5.54
CA ALA A 29 2.02 3.79 5.19
C ALA A 29 2.95 4.98 5.49
N VAL A 30 2.52 6.22 5.19
CA VAL A 30 3.27 7.44 5.56
C VAL A 30 3.36 7.60 7.08
N ASN A 31 2.29 7.33 7.84
CA ASN A 31 2.36 7.33 9.30
C ASN A 31 3.37 6.28 9.80
N ASN A 32 3.37 5.07 9.25
CA ASN A 32 4.33 4.02 9.59
C ASN A 32 5.79 4.40 9.25
N MET A 33 6.04 5.08 8.13
CA MET A 33 7.37 5.59 7.76
C MET A 33 7.86 6.67 8.72
N ILE A 34 6.98 7.58 9.17
CA ILE A 34 7.28 8.60 10.18
C ILE A 34 7.56 7.95 11.54
N GLU A 35 6.77 6.95 11.93
CA GLU A 35 6.94 6.20 13.18
C GLU A 35 8.21 5.32 13.16
N SER A 36 8.60 4.83 11.99
CA SER A 36 9.85 4.10 11.73
C SER A 36 11.07 5.03 11.54
N GLN A 37 10.90 6.34 11.74
CA GLN A 37 11.95 7.35 11.67
C GLN A 37 12.74 7.37 10.35
N LEU A 38 12.05 7.20 9.21
CA LEU A 38 12.68 7.29 7.88
C LEU A 38 13.17 8.73 7.61
N GLU A 39 14.49 8.90 7.48
CA GLU A 39 15.14 10.21 7.34
C GLU A 39 15.20 10.73 5.89
N GLY A 40 15.50 12.02 5.73
CA GLY A 40 15.81 12.66 4.44
C GLY A 40 14.65 12.85 3.46
N VAL A 41 13.42 12.54 3.85
CA VAL A 41 12.22 12.64 3.00
C VAL A 41 11.18 13.61 3.54
N GLU A 42 10.53 14.37 2.64
CA GLU A 42 9.40 15.25 2.97
C GLU A 42 8.07 14.48 2.85
N PHE A 43 7.37 14.29 3.96
CA PHE A 43 6.09 13.56 3.99
C PHE A 43 4.89 14.46 3.66
N VAL A 44 4.04 13.97 2.76
CA VAL A 44 2.75 14.56 2.37
C VAL A 44 1.65 13.50 2.52
N VAL A 45 0.48 13.86 3.03
CA VAL A 45 -0.73 13.00 2.97
C VAL A 45 -1.84 13.71 2.21
N ALA A 46 -2.41 13.02 1.21
CA ALA A 46 -3.45 13.53 0.33
C ALA A 46 -4.68 12.60 0.35
N ASN A 47 -5.80 13.06 0.93
CA ASN A 47 -6.99 12.22 1.07
C ASN A 47 -8.30 13.05 1.00
N THR A 48 -9.35 12.42 0.46
CA THR A 48 -10.73 12.93 0.39
C THR A 48 -11.50 12.82 1.71
N ASP A 49 -11.00 12.01 2.64
CA ASP A 49 -11.59 11.81 3.98
C ASP A 49 -10.93 12.79 4.96
N ALA A 50 -11.71 13.76 5.44
CA ALA A 50 -11.22 14.81 6.34
C ALA A 50 -10.81 14.29 7.72
N GLN A 51 -11.40 13.18 8.20
CA GLN A 51 -11.02 12.57 9.47
C GLN A 51 -9.64 11.91 9.35
N ALA A 52 -9.40 11.21 8.25
CA ALA A 52 -8.10 10.62 7.95
C ALA A 52 -6.99 11.67 7.75
N VAL A 53 -7.28 12.80 7.08
CA VAL A 53 -6.32 13.92 6.97
C VAL A 53 -6.01 14.53 8.35
N GLY A 54 -7.04 14.69 9.20
CA GLY A 54 -6.87 15.15 10.58
C GLY A 54 -5.90 14.26 11.38
N LEU A 55 -6.06 12.95 11.29
CA LEU A 55 -5.26 11.94 12.01
C LEU A 55 -3.85 11.70 11.45
N ALA A 56 -3.53 12.17 10.24
CA ALA A 56 -2.20 11.98 9.64
C ALA A 56 -1.07 12.61 10.49
N LYS A 57 0.11 11.97 10.51
CA LYS A 57 1.31 12.46 11.21
C LYS A 57 2.22 13.34 10.34
N ALA A 58 2.02 13.34 9.02
CA ALA A 58 2.77 14.17 8.08
C ALA A 58 2.56 15.67 8.33
N GLU A 59 3.62 16.46 8.09
CA GLU A 59 3.62 17.92 8.18
C GLU A 59 2.72 18.54 7.10
N LYS A 60 2.88 18.10 5.84
CA LYS A 60 2.07 18.55 4.71
C LYS A 60 0.82 17.69 4.56
N LYS A 61 -0.34 18.34 4.49
CA LYS A 61 -1.66 17.69 4.50
C LYS A 61 -2.59 18.33 3.47
N ILE A 62 -3.13 17.53 2.56
CA ILE A 62 -3.96 17.94 1.44
C ILE A 62 -5.34 17.29 1.57
N GLN A 63 -6.40 18.10 1.63
CA GLN A 63 -7.78 17.58 1.61
C GLN A 63 -8.32 17.58 0.19
N LEU A 64 -8.23 16.44 -0.48
CA LEU A 64 -8.63 16.28 -1.88
C LEU A 64 -10.14 16.50 -2.07
N GLY A 65 -10.51 17.28 -3.07
CA GLY A 65 -11.88 17.38 -3.56
C GLY A 65 -12.89 17.84 -2.52
N VAL A 66 -12.63 18.97 -1.85
CA VAL A 66 -13.49 19.51 -0.79
C VAL A 66 -14.92 19.77 -1.29
N LYS A 67 -15.10 20.28 -2.52
CA LYS A 67 -16.42 20.50 -3.12
C LYS A 67 -17.03 19.17 -3.59
N THR A 68 -16.22 18.30 -4.19
CA THR A 68 -16.63 17.01 -4.76
C THR A 68 -17.10 16.00 -3.71
N THR A 69 -16.46 15.95 -2.54
CA THR A 69 -16.68 14.89 -1.52
C THR A 69 -17.20 15.40 -0.18
N GLN A 70 -17.19 16.72 0.06
CA GLN A 70 -17.54 17.33 1.36
C GLN A 70 -16.72 16.78 2.54
N GLY A 71 -15.55 16.19 2.28
CA GLY A 71 -14.69 15.56 3.28
C GLY A 71 -15.13 14.14 3.71
N LEU A 72 -16.12 13.54 3.04
CA LEU A 72 -16.69 12.23 3.38
C LEU A 72 -16.02 11.04 2.64
N GLY A 73 -14.93 11.29 1.92
CA GLY A 73 -14.22 10.26 1.16
C GLY A 73 -14.84 9.89 -0.19
N ALA A 74 -14.09 9.18 -1.03
CA ALA A 74 -14.48 8.83 -2.40
C ALA A 74 -15.38 7.58 -2.54
N GLY A 75 -16.03 7.09 -1.48
CA GLY A 75 -17.07 6.05 -1.54
C GLY A 75 -16.70 4.70 -2.20
N SER A 76 -15.41 4.35 -2.33
CA SER A 76 -14.92 3.22 -3.17
C SER A 76 -15.30 3.33 -4.66
N VAL A 77 -15.32 4.56 -5.18
CA VAL A 77 -15.48 4.91 -6.61
C VAL A 77 -14.22 5.66 -7.08
N PRO A 78 -13.41 5.09 -8.00
CA PRO A 78 -12.18 5.73 -8.48
C PRO A 78 -12.41 7.07 -9.17
N ASP A 79 -13.49 7.24 -9.95
CA ASP A 79 -13.77 8.49 -10.65
C ASP A 79 -13.98 9.68 -9.71
N ILE A 80 -14.53 9.44 -8.52
CA ILE A 80 -14.65 10.47 -7.47
C ILE A 80 -13.27 10.81 -6.90
N GLY A 81 -12.39 9.82 -6.72
CA GLY A 81 -11.00 10.02 -6.32
C GLY A 81 -10.19 10.81 -7.36
N ARG A 82 -10.41 10.54 -8.66
CA ARG A 82 -9.79 11.26 -9.77
C ARG A 82 -10.24 12.72 -9.82
N ALA A 83 -11.56 12.95 -9.85
CA ALA A 83 -12.13 14.31 -9.86
C ALA A 83 -11.72 15.13 -8.62
N ALA A 84 -11.58 14.48 -7.46
CA ALA A 84 -11.09 15.13 -6.24
C ALA A 84 -9.60 15.54 -6.31
N ALA A 85 -8.77 14.80 -7.05
CA ALA A 85 -7.37 15.17 -7.30
C ALA A 85 -7.25 16.25 -8.38
N GLU A 86 -8.09 16.20 -9.41
CA GLU A 86 -8.24 17.26 -10.43
C GLU A 86 -8.73 18.57 -9.80
N GLU A 87 -9.61 18.54 -8.78
CA GLU A 87 -10.08 19.71 -8.02
C GLU A 87 -8.98 20.38 -7.17
N SER A 88 -8.03 19.59 -6.65
CA SER A 88 -6.95 20.03 -5.74
C SER A 88 -5.57 20.07 -6.41
N LEU A 89 -5.51 20.11 -7.74
CA LEU A 89 -4.25 19.94 -8.49
C LEU A 89 -3.21 21.01 -8.18
N ASP A 90 -3.61 22.28 -8.04
CA ASP A 90 -2.70 23.39 -7.73
C ASP A 90 -2.06 23.23 -6.33
N GLU A 91 -2.83 22.79 -5.33
CA GLU A 91 -2.41 22.52 -3.95
C GLU A 91 -1.40 21.35 -3.89
N ILE A 92 -1.67 20.28 -4.66
CA ILE A 92 -0.71 19.17 -4.85
C ILE A 92 0.61 19.71 -5.42
N LEU A 93 0.53 20.52 -6.48
CA LEU A 93 1.69 21.04 -7.20
C LEU A 93 2.50 22.07 -6.40
N GLU A 94 1.88 22.82 -5.49
CA GLU A 94 2.60 23.68 -4.53
C GLU A 94 3.43 22.83 -3.54
N HIS A 95 2.85 21.75 -3.00
CA HIS A 95 3.51 20.92 -2.00
C HIS A 95 4.61 20.00 -2.55
N VAL A 96 4.48 19.52 -3.80
CA VAL A 96 5.46 18.60 -4.43
C VAL A 96 6.42 19.28 -5.41
N GLY A 97 6.10 20.47 -5.92
CA GLY A 97 6.77 21.09 -7.07
C GLY A 97 8.23 21.53 -6.90
N ASN A 98 8.86 21.24 -5.75
CA ASN A 98 10.29 21.48 -5.47
C ASN A 98 11.07 20.16 -5.22
N ALA A 99 10.42 19.00 -5.40
CA ALA A 99 11.07 17.70 -5.27
C ALA A 99 11.84 17.34 -6.55
N HIS A 100 12.93 16.61 -6.39
CA HIS A 100 13.68 15.98 -7.49
C HIS A 100 13.16 14.56 -7.76
N MET A 101 12.65 13.92 -6.69
CA MET A 101 12.07 12.58 -6.70
C MET A 101 10.81 12.55 -5.84
N ILE A 102 9.79 11.83 -6.28
CA ILE A 102 8.56 11.60 -5.52
C ILE A 102 8.19 10.12 -5.48
N PHE A 103 7.88 9.64 -4.27
CA PHE A 103 7.26 8.33 -4.05
C PHE A 103 5.75 8.51 -3.86
N VAL A 104 4.95 7.97 -4.78
CA VAL A 104 3.48 8.00 -4.71
C VAL A 104 3.01 6.67 -4.10
N THR A 105 2.66 6.68 -2.81
CA THR A 105 2.25 5.47 -2.08
C THR A 105 0.73 5.39 -1.91
N ALA A 106 0.14 4.25 -2.31
CA ALA A 106 -1.32 4.07 -2.34
C ALA A 106 -1.75 2.60 -2.22
N GLY A 107 -2.87 2.37 -1.52
CA GLY A 107 -3.58 1.09 -1.55
C GLY A 107 -4.63 1.05 -2.65
N MET A 108 -4.48 0.12 -3.59
CA MET A 108 -5.29 0.06 -4.81
C MET A 108 -6.59 -0.73 -4.60
N GLY A 109 -7.62 -0.44 -5.41
CA GLY A 109 -8.94 -1.05 -5.26
C GLY A 109 -9.92 -0.24 -4.40
N GLY A 110 -9.43 0.76 -3.67
CA GLY A 110 -10.26 1.80 -3.03
C GLY A 110 -10.80 2.83 -4.04
N GLY A 111 -11.39 3.91 -3.54
CA GLY A 111 -11.77 5.07 -4.36
C GLY A 111 -10.59 6.03 -4.52
N THR A 112 -10.18 6.65 -3.42
CA THR A 112 -9.18 7.73 -3.39
C THR A 112 -7.82 7.32 -3.94
N GLY A 113 -7.18 6.28 -3.38
CA GLY A 113 -5.86 5.83 -3.85
C GLY A 113 -5.84 5.50 -5.35
N THR A 114 -6.74 4.62 -5.78
CA THR A 114 -6.89 4.20 -7.18
C THR A 114 -7.13 5.37 -8.15
N GLY A 115 -7.93 6.37 -7.76
CA GLY A 115 -8.32 7.48 -8.62
C GLY A 115 -7.36 8.67 -8.62
N ALA A 116 -6.81 9.01 -7.45
CA ALA A 116 -5.98 10.19 -7.25
C ALA A 116 -4.49 9.94 -7.52
N ALA A 117 -3.97 8.75 -7.22
CA ALA A 117 -2.54 8.45 -7.40
C ALA A 117 -2.06 8.62 -8.87
N PRO A 118 -2.82 8.21 -9.91
CA PRO A 118 -2.43 8.47 -11.30
C PRO A 118 -2.38 9.96 -11.65
N VAL A 119 -3.28 10.78 -11.10
CA VAL A 119 -3.31 12.24 -11.32
C VAL A 119 -2.09 12.90 -10.67
N ILE A 120 -1.79 12.52 -9.43
CA ILE A 120 -0.63 13.03 -8.66
C ILE A 120 0.68 12.64 -9.35
N ALA A 121 0.82 11.37 -9.76
CA ALA A 121 1.98 10.88 -10.50
C ALA A 121 2.19 11.65 -11.81
N LYS A 122 1.11 11.79 -12.61
CA LYS A 122 1.14 12.54 -13.87
C LYS A 122 1.62 13.98 -13.66
N ALA A 123 1.06 14.67 -12.66
CA ALA A 123 1.39 16.07 -12.37
C ALA A 123 2.84 16.27 -11.93
N ALA A 124 3.47 15.27 -11.31
CA ALA A 124 4.89 15.27 -10.97
C ALA A 124 5.77 14.95 -12.19
N LYS A 125 5.42 13.93 -12.98
CA LYS A 125 6.15 13.55 -14.19
C LYS A 125 6.11 14.62 -15.29
N GLU A 126 5.00 15.37 -15.42
CA GLU A 126 4.90 16.57 -16.27
C GLU A 126 5.82 17.73 -15.82
N ARG A 127 6.52 17.61 -14.68
CA ARG A 127 7.51 18.58 -14.15
C ARG A 127 8.94 18.04 -14.08
N ASP A 128 9.25 16.94 -14.77
CA ASP A 128 10.56 16.24 -14.74
C ASP A 128 10.98 15.70 -13.35
N ILE A 129 10.02 15.51 -12.44
CA ILE A 129 10.26 14.89 -11.13
C ILE A 129 10.30 13.37 -11.32
N LEU A 130 11.37 12.71 -10.89
CA LEU A 130 11.48 11.23 -10.95
C LEU A 130 10.38 10.61 -10.10
N THR A 131 9.40 9.98 -10.75
CA THR A 131 8.13 9.61 -10.13
C THR A 131 8.05 8.09 -9.96
N VAL A 132 8.14 7.63 -8.71
CA VAL A 132 8.07 6.20 -8.37
C VAL A 132 6.73 5.90 -7.70
N GLY A 133 5.90 5.08 -8.33
CA GLY A 133 4.70 4.54 -7.70
C GLY A 133 5.06 3.36 -6.79
N VAL A 134 4.52 3.31 -5.58
CA VAL A 134 4.76 2.23 -4.60
C VAL A 134 3.41 1.77 -4.05
N VAL A 135 2.82 0.73 -4.62
CA VAL A 135 1.38 0.44 -4.43
C VAL A 135 1.05 -0.99 -4.06
N THR A 136 0.07 -1.16 -3.17
CA THR A 136 -0.43 -2.47 -2.75
C THR A 136 -1.65 -2.92 -3.56
N LYS A 137 -1.64 -4.18 -4.00
CA LYS A 137 -2.85 -4.90 -4.47
C LYS A 137 -3.60 -5.46 -3.26
N PRO A 138 -4.94 -5.37 -3.19
CA PRO A 138 -5.73 -5.82 -2.05
C PRO A 138 -5.70 -7.36 -1.91
N PHE A 139 -6.01 -7.85 -0.71
CA PHE A 139 -6.09 -9.29 -0.44
C PHE A 139 -7.30 -9.92 -1.17
N HIS A 140 -7.22 -11.22 -1.50
CA HIS A 140 -8.33 -11.93 -2.16
C HIS A 140 -9.63 -11.91 -1.35
N PHE A 141 -9.56 -11.90 -0.01
CA PHE A 141 -10.73 -11.81 0.87
C PHE A 141 -11.47 -10.46 0.76
N GLU A 142 -10.83 -9.39 0.29
CA GLU A 142 -11.50 -8.09 0.06
C GLU A 142 -12.36 -8.10 -1.23
N GLY A 143 -12.31 -9.20 -1.99
CA GLY A 143 -13.28 -9.54 -3.03
C GLY A 143 -12.91 -9.10 -4.44
N ALA A 144 -13.33 -9.90 -5.42
CA ALA A 144 -12.99 -9.74 -6.85
C ALA A 144 -13.47 -8.43 -7.51
N ARG A 145 -14.35 -7.62 -6.87
CA ARG A 145 -14.62 -6.23 -7.32
C ARG A 145 -13.42 -5.34 -7.03
N ARG A 146 -12.84 -5.44 -5.85
CA ARG A 146 -11.74 -4.58 -5.38
C ARG A 146 -10.43 -4.90 -6.11
N MET A 147 -10.14 -6.18 -6.33
CA MET A 147 -9.02 -6.62 -7.17
C MET A 147 -9.10 -6.09 -8.62
N ARG A 148 -10.28 -6.11 -9.25
CA ARG A 148 -10.46 -5.55 -10.61
C ARG A 148 -10.26 -4.04 -10.66
N ILE A 149 -10.75 -3.32 -9.65
CA ILE A 149 -10.51 -1.88 -9.52
C ILE A 149 -9.01 -1.60 -9.29
N ALA A 150 -8.33 -2.42 -8.50
CA ALA A 150 -6.90 -2.29 -8.26
C ALA A 150 -6.08 -2.47 -9.54
N ASN A 151 -6.33 -3.51 -10.33
CA ASN A 151 -5.62 -3.76 -11.58
C ASN A 151 -5.83 -2.61 -12.59
N ALA A 152 -7.08 -2.15 -12.79
CA ALA A 152 -7.35 -1.02 -13.69
C ALA A 152 -6.67 0.29 -13.24
N GLY A 153 -6.58 0.54 -11.93
CA GLY A 153 -5.84 1.69 -11.39
C GLY A 153 -4.32 1.55 -11.52
N ILE A 154 -3.78 0.33 -11.44
CA ILE A 154 -2.36 0.02 -11.66
C ILE A 154 -1.99 0.23 -13.14
N GLU A 155 -2.83 -0.25 -14.06
CA GLU A 155 -2.69 -0.02 -15.51
C GLU A 155 -2.74 1.47 -15.87
N GLU A 156 -3.54 2.28 -15.17
CA GLU A 156 -3.55 3.74 -15.37
C GLU A 156 -2.31 4.39 -14.75
N LEU A 157 -1.97 4.06 -13.50
CA LEU A 157 -0.80 4.61 -12.79
C LEU A 157 0.50 4.34 -13.54
N GLN A 158 0.67 3.15 -14.13
CA GLN A 158 1.86 2.76 -14.88
C GLN A 158 2.19 3.70 -16.05
N LYS A 159 1.20 4.40 -16.62
CA LYS A 159 1.40 5.36 -17.72
C LYS A 159 2.03 6.68 -17.27
N HIS A 160 1.92 7.00 -15.98
CA HIS A 160 2.20 8.32 -15.41
C HIS A 160 3.33 8.32 -14.39
N VAL A 161 3.99 7.18 -14.19
CA VAL A 161 5.19 7.02 -13.36
C VAL A 161 6.40 6.67 -14.24
N ASP A 162 7.58 6.62 -13.65
CA ASP A 162 8.81 6.12 -14.27
C ASP A 162 9.06 4.66 -13.89
N THR A 163 8.87 4.35 -12.61
CA THR A 163 8.89 3.00 -12.05
C THR A 163 7.66 2.79 -11.15
N LEU A 164 7.09 1.59 -11.18
CA LEU A 164 5.92 1.16 -10.41
C LEU A 164 6.24 -0.11 -9.62
N LEU A 165 6.58 0.03 -8.33
CA LEU A 165 6.67 -1.09 -7.41
C LEU A 165 5.27 -1.59 -7.06
N ILE A 166 4.99 -2.86 -7.37
CA ILE A 166 3.68 -3.49 -7.11
C ILE A 166 3.84 -4.54 -6.01
N ILE A 167 3.23 -4.29 -4.86
CA ILE A 167 3.24 -5.20 -3.71
C ILE A 167 1.94 -6.02 -3.70
N PRO A 168 1.99 -7.35 -3.98
CA PRO A 168 0.83 -8.21 -3.84
C PRO A 168 0.61 -8.57 -2.37
N ASN A 169 -0.42 -8.00 -1.71
CA ASN A 169 -0.71 -8.31 -0.31
C ASN A 169 -0.97 -9.81 -0.06
N GLN A 170 -1.38 -10.56 -1.09
CA GLN A 170 -1.53 -12.01 -1.00
C GLN A 170 -0.22 -12.73 -0.63
N ASN A 171 0.94 -12.22 -1.05
CA ASN A 171 2.23 -12.86 -0.82
C ASN A 171 2.72 -12.65 0.62
N LEU A 172 2.13 -11.71 1.36
CA LEU A 172 2.34 -11.53 2.81
C LEU A 172 1.88 -12.76 3.60
N PHE A 173 0.92 -13.54 3.08
CA PHE A 173 0.51 -14.82 3.70
C PHE A 173 1.61 -15.88 3.68
N SER A 174 2.61 -15.78 2.80
CA SER A 174 3.80 -16.66 2.81
C SER A 174 4.78 -16.31 3.93
N ILE A 175 4.60 -15.16 4.60
CA ILE A 175 5.44 -14.61 5.67
C ILE A 175 4.66 -14.61 7.01
N ALA A 176 3.33 -14.61 6.96
CA ALA A 176 2.43 -14.70 8.10
C ALA A 176 2.30 -16.13 8.65
N ASN A 177 1.70 -16.27 9.85
CA ASN A 177 1.39 -17.56 10.48
C ASN A 177 -0.12 -17.72 10.75
N ASP A 178 -0.52 -18.89 11.27
CA ASP A 178 -1.91 -19.26 11.57
C ASP A 178 -2.61 -18.34 12.60
N ARG A 179 -1.84 -17.51 13.31
CA ARG A 179 -2.31 -16.61 14.37
C ARG A 179 -2.24 -15.14 13.99
N THR A 180 -1.63 -14.81 12.85
CA THR A 180 -1.51 -13.43 12.37
C THR A 180 -2.90 -12.82 12.18
N THR A 181 -3.20 -11.80 12.96
CA THR A 181 -4.50 -11.12 12.94
C THR A 181 -4.66 -10.25 11.70
N PHE A 182 -5.91 -9.89 11.40
CA PHE A 182 -6.24 -8.95 10.32
C PHE A 182 -5.51 -7.61 10.46
N HIS A 183 -5.31 -7.12 11.69
CA HIS A 183 -4.57 -5.88 11.96
C HIS A 183 -3.08 -6.02 11.60
N GLU A 184 -2.45 -7.11 12.04
CA GLU A 184 -1.04 -7.40 11.76
C GLU A 184 -0.81 -7.60 10.26
N ALA A 185 -1.74 -8.24 9.53
CA ALA A 185 -1.64 -8.41 8.07
C ALA A 185 -1.61 -7.07 7.30
N PHE A 186 -2.34 -6.04 7.75
CA PHE A 186 -2.24 -4.70 7.17
C PHE A 186 -0.98 -3.96 7.63
N ALA A 187 -0.55 -4.12 8.89
CA ALA A 187 0.73 -3.56 9.36
C ALA A 187 1.93 -4.17 8.61
N MET A 188 1.88 -5.45 8.21
CA MET A 188 2.87 -6.07 7.33
C MET A 188 2.87 -5.43 5.93
N ALA A 189 1.71 -5.05 5.38
CA ALA A 189 1.64 -4.34 4.10
C ALA A 189 2.24 -2.92 4.22
N ASP A 190 1.92 -2.18 5.28
CA ASP A 190 2.48 -0.85 5.56
C ASP A 190 4.00 -0.90 5.85
N GLN A 191 4.50 -2.01 6.42
CA GLN A 191 5.93 -2.25 6.62
C GLN A 191 6.65 -2.59 5.31
N VAL A 192 6.02 -3.34 4.40
CA VAL A 192 6.59 -3.60 3.06
C VAL A 192 6.57 -2.33 2.20
N LEU A 193 5.55 -1.46 2.34
CA LEU A 193 5.56 -0.12 1.74
C LEU A 193 6.71 0.74 2.28
N HIS A 194 6.96 0.71 3.59
CA HIS A 194 8.11 1.37 4.22
C HIS A 194 9.44 0.83 3.68
N SER A 195 9.66 -0.51 3.65
CA SER A 195 10.85 -1.11 3.04
C SER A 195 11.01 -0.72 1.57
N GLY A 196 9.91 -0.66 0.81
CA GLY A 196 9.88 -0.25 -0.60
C GLY A 196 10.44 1.12 -0.87
N VAL A 197 10.08 2.12 -0.07
CA VAL A 197 10.67 3.47 -0.14
C VAL A 197 12.09 3.45 0.41
N ARG A 198 12.27 2.89 1.62
CA ARG A 198 13.53 2.91 2.37
C ARG A 198 14.71 2.30 1.59
N GLY A 199 14.49 1.17 0.92
CA GLY A 199 15.53 0.48 0.16
C GLY A 199 16.18 1.34 -0.93
N ILE A 200 15.45 2.34 -1.45
CA ILE A 200 15.92 3.29 -2.46
C ILE A 200 16.42 4.59 -1.81
N THR A 201 15.74 5.10 -0.77
CA THR A 201 16.12 6.38 -0.14
C THR A 201 17.39 6.29 0.69
N ASP A 202 17.62 5.17 1.40
CA ASP A 202 18.83 4.99 2.23
C ASP A 202 20.10 5.17 1.38
N LEU A 203 20.09 4.76 0.10
CA LEU A 203 21.21 4.88 -0.83
C LEU A 203 21.63 6.33 -1.18
N MET A 204 20.70 7.28 -1.06
CA MET A 204 20.92 8.71 -1.37
C MET A 204 21.12 9.56 -0.11
N VAL A 205 20.48 9.16 1.00
CA VAL A 205 20.37 9.96 2.23
C VAL A 205 21.43 9.56 3.25
N MET A 206 21.66 8.25 3.43
CA MET A 206 22.48 7.73 4.51
C MET A 206 23.97 7.67 4.11
N PRO A 207 24.90 8.02 5.02
CA PRO A 207 26.32 7.79 4.79
C PRO A 207 26.61 6.30 4.57
N GLY A 208 27.28 6.00 3.46
CA GLY A 208 27.64 4.66 3.01
C GLY A 208 29.11 4.53 2.66
N LEU A 209 29.53 3.28 2.37
CA LEU A 209 30.86 2.99 1.81
C LEU A 209 30.85 3.20 0.28
N ILE A 210 29.72 2.88 -0.35
CA ILE A 210 29.42 3.16 -1.76
C ILE A 210 28.12 3.95 -1.78
N ASN A 211 28.24 5.27 -1.65
CA ASN A 211 27.15 6.20 -1.92
C ASN A 211 26.85 6.22 -3.43
N LEU A 212 25.58 6.33 -3.79
CA LEU A 212 25.14 6.50 -5.17
C LEU A 212 24.65 7.93 -5.36
N ASP A 213 24.88 8.51 -6.55
CA ASP A 213 24.33 9.82 -6.84
C ASP A 213 22.89 9.75 -7.38
N PHE A 214 22.24 10.90 -7.51
CA PHE A 214 20.85 10.95 -7.98
C PHE A 214 20.71 10.63 -9.48
N ALA A 215 21.75 10.87 -10.28
CA ALA A 215 21.76 10.56 -11.71
C ALA A 215 21.87 9.04 -11.95
N ASP A 216 22.72 8.34 -11.20
CA ASP A 216 22.83 6.88 -11.22
C ASP A 216 21.46 6.21 -11.02
N VAL A 217 20.77 6.56 -9.93
CA VAL A 217 19.44 5.99 -9.64
C VAL A 217 18.39 6.46 -10.65
N ARG A 218 18.44 7.72 -11.11
CA ARG A 218 17.55 8.20 -12.19
C ARG A 218 17.75 7.37 -13.47
N THR A 219 18.98 7.03 -13.84
CA THR A 219 19.28 6.21 -15.03
C THR A 219 18.75 4.77 -14.94
N VAL A 220 18.66 4.16 -13.75
CA VAL A 220 18.05 2.82 -13.57
C VAL A 220 16.54 2.85 -13.31
N MET A 221 15.98 3.96 -12.83
CA MET A 221 14.54 4.06 -12.49
C MET A 221 13.69 4.84 -13.52
N SER A 222 14.30 5.58 -14.45
CA SER A 222 13.58 6.24 -15.55
C SER A 222 13.01 5.23 -16.55
N GLU A 223 11.71 5.36 -16.85
CA GLU A 223 10.97 4.63 -17.90
C GLU A 223 10.93 3.08 -17.81
N MET A 224 11.42 2.47 -16.73
CA MET A 224 11.45 1.00 -16.57
C MET A 224 10.09 0.34 -16.27
N GLY A 225 9.03 1.11 -16.02
CA GLY A 225 7.68 0.56 -15.89
C GLY A 225 7.51 -0.25 -14.61
N LYS A 226 7.22 -1.56 -14.69
CA LYS A 226 6.95 -2.37 -13.48
C LYS A 226 8.24 -2.77 -12.76
N ALA A 227 8.18 -2.78 -11.44
CA ALA A 227 9.23 -3.22 -10.54
C ALA A 227 8.73 -4.13 -9.42
N MET A 228 9.64 -4.94 -8.88
CA MET A 228 9.43 -5.83 -7.73
C MET A 228 10.62 -5.72 -6.78
N MET A 229 10.44 -6.12 -5.52
CA MET A 229 11.46 -5.98 -4.46
C MET A 229 11.55 -7.23 -3.60
N GLY A 230 12.78 -7.63 -3.29
CA GLY A 230 13.09 -8.60 -2.25
C GLY A 230 13.99 -8.01 -1.17
N THR A 231 13.80 -8.43 0.08
CA THR A 231 14.64 -8.04 1.22
C THR A 231 15.03 -9.25 2.06
N GLY A 232 16.30 -9.37 2.42
CA GLY A 232 16.82 -10.40 3.32
C GLY A 232 17.65 -9.79 4.45
N GLU A 233 17.65 -10.43 5.62
CA GLU A 233 18.53 -10.13 6.75
C GLU A 233 19.18 -11.43 7.22
N ALA A 234 20.46 -11.39 7.58
CA ALA A 234 21.16 -12.51 8.19
C ALA A 234 22.29 -12.06 9.13
N GLU A 235 22.84 -13.01 9.89
CA GLU A 235 23.87 -12.81 10.90
C GLU A 235 24.91 -13.94 10.89
N GLY A 236 26.07 -13.72 11.52
CA GLY A 236 27.18 -14.68 11.57
C GLY A 236 28.09 -14.67 10.34
N GLU A 237 28.96 -15.68 10.23
CA GLU A 237 30.15 -15.72 9.36
C GLU A 237 29.86 -15.57 7.85
N LYS A 238 28.66 -15.96 7.39
CA LYS A 238 28.23 -15.85 5.97
C LYS A 238 27.02 -14.94 5.76
N ARG A 239 26.78 -14.02 6.70
CA ARG A 239 25.61 -13.12 6.70
C ARG A 239 25.36 -12.40 5.37
N ALA A 240 26.40 -11.97 4.66
CA ALA A 240 26.24 -11.24 3.40
C ALA A 240 25.63 -12.12 2.29
N ILE A 241 26.18 -13.33 2.07
CA ILE A 241 25.61 -14.30 1.13
C ILE A 241 24.20 -14.71 1.57
N SER A 242 24.00 -15.08 2.84
CA SER A 242 22.69 -15.54 3.32
C SER A 242 21.61 -14.46 3.28
N ALA A 243 21.95 -13.19 3.50
CA ALA A 243 21.03 -12.06 3.32
C ALA A 243 20.72 -11.80 1.84
N ALA A 244 21.70 -11.93 0.94
CA ALA A 244 21.48 -11.85 -0.50
C ALA A 244 20.57 -12.99 -0.99
N GLU A 245 20.77 -14.22 -0.54
CA GLU A 245 19.91 -15.36 -0.89
C GLU A 245 18.49 -15.20 -0.34
N ALA A 246 18.33 -14.74 0.91
CA ALA A 246 17.03 -14.43 1.48
C ALA A 246 16.31 -13.25 0.79
N ALA A 247 17.06 -12.33 0.17
CA ALA A 247 16.49 -11.26 -0.65
C ALA A 247 16.01 -11.80 -2.01
N ILE A 248 16.79 -12.68 -2.66
CA ILE A 248 16.42 -13.33 -3.93
C ILE A 248 15.19 -14.24 -3.73
N SER A 249 15.16 -15.05 -2.68
CA SER A 249 14.06 -15.98 -2.38
C SER A 249 12.89 -15.34 -1.62
N ASN A 250 12.77 -14.01 -1.63
CA ASN A 250 11.71 -13.32 -0.89
C ASN A 250 10.37 -13.45 -1.63
N PRO A 251 9.25 -13.84 -0.97
CA PRO A 251 7.94 -14.00 -1.63
C PRO A 251 7.37 -12.75 -2.35
N LEU A 252 7.95 -11.56 -2.17
CA LEU A 252 7.60 -10.32 -2.86
C LEU A 252 8.32 -10.13 -4.21
N LEU A 253 9.29 -11.01 -4.51
CA LEU A 253 10.11 -11.06 -5.71
C LEU A 253 9.86 -12.40 -6.41
N ASP A 254 9.69 -12.40 -7.73
CA ASP A 254 9.51 -13.63 -8.52
C ASP A 254 10.84 -13.99 -9.20
N GLU A 255 11.22 -15.28 -9.17
CA GLU A 255 12.42 -15.79 -9.83
C GLU A 255 12.41 -15.53 -11.35
N GLN A 256 11.23 -15.53 -11.97
CA GLN A 256 11.09 -15.19 -13.40
C GLN A 256 11.34 -13.70 -13.64
N SER A 257 10.89 -12.84 -12.73
CA SER A 257 11.08 -11.39 -12.83
C SER A 257 12.53 -10.96 -12.65
N MET A 258 13.33 -11.64 -11.83
CA MET A 258 14.76 -11.37 -11.70
C MET A 258 15.53 -11.59 -13.01
N LYS A 259 15.15 -12.60 -13.78
CA LYS A 259 15.80 -12.97 -15.06
C LYS A 259 15.31 -12.14 -16.25
N GLY A 260 14.19 -11.43 -16.12
CA GLY A 260 13.69 -10.46 -17.10
C GLY A 260 13.99 -8.99 -16.75
N ALA A 261 14.69 -8.72 -15.64
CA ALA A 261 14.94 -7.36 -15.18
C ALA A 261 16.01 -6.64 -16.01
N ARG A 262 15.67 -5.48 -16.57
CA ARG A 262 16.60 -4.63 -17.35
C ARG A 262 17.45 -3.71 -16.49
N GLY A 263 16.96 -3.38 -15.29
CA GLY A 263 17.69 -2.62 -14.28
C GLY A 263 17.55 -3.29 -12.91
N VAL A 264 18.63 -3.32 -12.14
CA VAL A 264 18.63 -3.92 -10.79
C VAL A 264 19.40 -3.01 -9.83
N LEU A 265 18.72 -2.53 -8.81
CA LEU A 265 19.29 -1.72 -7.74
C LEU A 265 19.47 -2.61 -6.50
N ILE A 266 20.70 -2.64 -5.98
CA ILE A 266 21.11 -3.46 -4.83
C ILE A 266 21.59 -2.52 -3.72
N ASN A 267 20.91 -2.54 -2.57
CA ASN A 267 21.31 -1.83 -1.36
C ASN A 267 21.74 -2.84 -0.29
N ILE A 268 22.99 -2.71 0.17
CA ILE A 268 23.57 -3.56 1.21
C ILE A 268 23.78 -2.70 2.47
N THR A 269 22.97 -2.90 3.50
CA THR A 269 23.05 -2.16 4.77
C THR A 269 23.66 -3.03 5.86
N GLY A 270 24.69 -2.53 6.54
CA GLY A 270 25.33 -3.17 7.69
C GLY A 270 25.87 -2.13 8.67
N SER A 271 26.47 -2.58 9.78
CA SER A 271 27.17 -1.66 10.69
C SER A 271 28.64 -1.46 10.26
N MET A 272 29.43 -0.77 11.09
CA MET A 272 30.85 -0.46 10.83
C MET A 272 31.77 -1.70 10.84
N ASP A 273 31.22 -2.88 11.14
CA ASP A 273 31.84 -4.19 11.06
C ASP A 273 31.65 -4.88 9.69
N MET A 274 30.92 -4.27 8.75
CA MET A 274 30.73 -4.77 7.39
C MET A 274 31.98 -4.54 6.53
N THR A 275 32.49 -5.62 5.92
CA THR A 275 33.70 -5.60 5.10
C THR A 275 33.41 -5.43 3.60
N LEU A 276 34.40 -4.95 2.85
CA LEU A 276 34.32 -4.87 1.38
C LEU A 276 34.13 -6.25 0.72
N PHE A 277 34.67 -7.31 1.33
CA PHE A 277 34.52 -8.68 0.83
C PHE A 277 33.08 -9.17 0.93
N GLU A 278 32.39 -8.88 2.04
CA GLU A 278 30.96 -9.16 2.21
C GLU A 278 30.09 -8.41 1.19
N VAL A 279 30.42 -7.15 0.90
CA VAL A 279 29.72 -6.35 -0.13
C VAL A 279 29.89 -6.98 -1.52
N ASP A 280 31.10 -7.43 -1.87
CA ASP A 280 31.39 -8.12 -3.14
C ASP A 280 30.71 -9.50 -3.23
N GLU A 281 30.76 -10.32 -2.18
CA GLU A 281 30.08 -11.63 -2.15
C GLU A 281 28.55 -11.49 -2.33
N ALA A 282 27.91 -10.55 -1.64
CA ALA A 282 26.47 -10.31 -1.77
C ALA A 282 26.09 -9.80 -3.17
N ALA A 283 26.86 -8.83 -3.71
CA ALA A 283 26.63 -8.30 -5.05
C ALA A 283 26.81 -9.38 -6.13
N ASN A 284 27.88 -10.18 -6.06
CA ASN A 284 28.14 -11.26 -7.02
C ASN A 284 27.11 -12.39 -6.91
N ARG A 285 26.57 -12.69 -5.70
CA ARG A 285 25.50 -13.69 -5.53
C ARG A 285 24.19 -13.28 -6.21
N ILE A 286 23.84 -11.99 -6.18
CA ILE A 286 22.67 -11.46 -6.91
C ILE A 286 22.94 -11.38 -8.41
N ARG A 287 24.15 -10.95 -8.79
CA ARG A 287 24.58 -10.88 -10.20
C ARG A 287 24.51 -12.22 -10.93
N ALA A 288 24.59 -13.34 -10.22
CA ALA A 288 24.44 -14.68 -10.78
C ALA A 288 22.99 -15.08 -11.13
N GLU A 289 21.97 -14.33 -10.68
CA GLU A 289 20.54 -14.66 -10.84
C GLU A 289 19.80 -13.72 -11.80
N VAL A 290 20.42 -12.61 -12.19
CA VAL A 290 19.86 -11.57 -13.09
C VAL A 290 20.41 -11.71 -14.51
N ASP A 291 19.82 -11.00 -15.47
CA ASP A 291 20.31 -11.03 -16.86
C ASP A 291 21.74 -10.45 -16.98
N PRO A 292 22.66 -11.05 -17.76
CA PRO A 292 24.04 -10.55 -17.94
C PRO A 292 24.15 -9.14 -18.53
N ASP A 293 23.16 -8.71 -19.34
CA ASP A 293 23.10 -7.38 -19.96
C ASP A 293 22.27 -6.37 -19.12
N ALA A 294 21.78 -6.76 -17.94
CA ALA A 294 21.06 -5.87 -17.03
C ALA A 294 21.97 -4.76 -16.47
N ASN A 295 21.41 -3.55 -16.32
CA ASN A 295 22.10 -2.45 -15.65
C ASN A 295 22.03 -2.60 -14.13
N ILE A 296 23.11 -3.13 -13.52
CA ILE A 296 23.19 -3.40 -12.09
C ILE A 296 23.89 -2.23 -11.38
N ILE A 297 23.20 -1.62 -10.42
CA ILE A 297 23.74 -0.60 -9.52
C ILE A 297 23.84 -1.20 -8.11
N VAL A 298 25.02 -1.08 -7.50
CA VAL A 298 25.30 -1.55 -6.13
C VAL A 298 25.67 -0.35 -5.26
N GLY A 299 24.93 -0.13 -4.18
CA GLY A 299 25.28 0.82 -3.14
C GLY A 299 25.32 0.12 -1.77
N SER A 300 26.06 0.69 -0.83
CA SER A 300 26.22 0.13 0.52
C SER A 300 26.19 1.19 1.59
N THR A 301 25.32 1.00 2.58
CA THR A 301 24.87 2.01 3.55
C THR A 301 25.18 1.57 4.98
N PHE A 302 25.49 2.51 5.88
CA PHE A 302 25.78 2.19 7.28
C PHE A 302 24.56 2.41 8.20
N ASN A 303 24.20 1.39 8.98
CA ASN A 303 23.27 1.50 10.10
C ASN A 303 23.82 0.79 11.35
N GLN A 304 23.92 1.52 12.46
CA GLN A 304 24.41 1.00 13.75
C GLN A 304 23.44 -0.01 14.39
N ASP A 305 22.14 0.04 14.09
CA ASP A 305 21.14 -0.95 14.57
C ASP A 305 21.38 -2.38 14.02
N LEU A 306 22.24 -2.51 13.00
CA LEU A 306 22.61 -3.76 12.36
C LEU A 306 23.99 -4.28 12.81
N GLU A 307 24.45 -3.94 14.03
CA GLU A 307 25.66 -4.56 14.60
C GLU A 307 25.57 -6.10 14.54
N GLY A 308 26.59 -6.76 13.96
CA GLY A 308 26.61 -8.21 13.74
C GLY A 308 25.77 -8.70 12.54
N ARG A 309 24.93 -7.85 11.92
CA ARG A 309 23.93 -8.24 10.91
C ARG A 309 24.13 -7.52 9.58
N VAL A 310 23.69 -8.14 8.49
CA VAL A 310 23.62 -7.50 7.17
C VAL A 310 22.21 -7.64 6.61
N ARG A 311 21.67 -6.52 6.10
CA ARG A 311 20.44 -6.46 5.31
C ARG A 311 20.80 -6.26 3.85
N VAL A 312 20.21 -7.06 2.96
CA VAL A 312 20.31 -6.87 1.51
C VAL A 312 18.92 -6.61 0.95
N SER A 313 18.79 -5.54 0.17
CA SER A 313 17.54 -5.15 -0.50
C SER A 313 17.78 -5.07 -2.00
N VAL A 314 16.95 -5.75 -2.78
CA VAL A 314 17.04 -5.80 -4.25
C VAL A 314 15.77 -5.25 -4.85
N VAL A 315 15.88 -4.27 -5.73
CA VAL A 315 14.77 -3.72 -6.52
C VAL A 315 15.04 -4.02 -7.99
N ALA A 316 14.23 -4.88 -8.58
CA ALA A 316 14.30 -5.27 -9.99
C ALA A 316 13.29 -4.44 -10.81
N THR A 317 13.72 -3.89 -11.96
CA THR A 317 12.94 -3.00 -12.83
C THR A 317 12.98 -3.48 -14.29
N GLY A 318 11.98 -3.08 -15.11
CA GLY A 318 11.93 -3.46 -16.53
C GLY A 318 11.30 -4.82 -16.83
N ILE A 319 10.63 -5.42 -15.83
CA ILE A 319 10.22 -6.84 -15.79
C ILE A 319 9.25 -7.26 -16.92
N ASP A 320 8.43 -6.33 -17.43
CA ASP A 320 7.26 -6.63 -18.28
C ASP A 320 7.34 -6.06 -19.71
N VAL A 321 8.52 -5.64 -20.18
CA VAL A 321 8.62 -4.92 -21.47
C VAL A 321 8.27 -5.84 -22.66
N GLU A 322 8.63 -7.12 -22.62
CA GLU A 322 8.39 -8.04 -23.76
C GLU A 322 6.90 -8.34 -24.03
N GLU A 323 6.05 -8.38 -22.99
CA GLU A 323 4.61 -8.63 -23.18
C GLU A 323 3.92 -7.46 -23.92
N SER A 324 4.52 -6.28 -23.91
CA SER A 324 4.05 -5.11 -24.67
C SER A 324 4.51 -5.14 -26.13
N GLU A 325 5.72 -5.62 -26.42
CA GLU A 325 6.25 -5.74 -27.79
C GLU A 325 5.62 -6.90 -28.56
N ASN A 326 5.23 -7.99 -27.88
CA ASN A 326 4.53 -9.12 -28.49
C ASN A 326 3.02 -8.89 -28.73
N ARG A 327 2.54 -7.64 -28.68
CA ARG A 327 1.20 -7.31 -29.22
C ARG A 327 1.24 -7.51 -30.74
N PRO A 328 0.43 -8.42 -31.33
CA PRO A 328 0.46 -8.64 -32.77
C PRO A 328 0.03 -7.36 -33.49
N GLN A 329 0.99 -6.73 -34.17
CA GLN A 329 0.70 -5.58 -35.03
C GLN A 329 -0.37 -5.99 -36.05
N VAL A 330 -1.57 -5.42 -35.91
CA VAL A 330 -2.65 -5.62 -36.86
C VAL A 330 -2.22 -4.96 -38.18
N LYS A 331 -1.60 -5.76 -39.05
CA LYS A 331 -1.23 -5.35 -40.40
C LYS A 331 -2.50 -5.05 -41.18
N ILE A 332 -2.93 -3.79 -41.14
CA ILE A 332 -4.07 -3.29 -41.91
C ILE A 332 -3.73 -3.52 -43.38
N ASN A 333 -4.35 -4.55 -43.96
CA ASN A 333 -4.01 -5.02 -45.30
C ASN A 333 -4.63 -4.08 -46.34
N THR A 334 -3.96 -2.96 -46.62
CA THR A 334 -4.32 -1.95 -47.64
C THR A 334 -4.09 -2.45 -49.07
N GLY A 335 -4.47 -3.70 -49.33
CA GLY A 335 -4.24 -4.46 -50.57
C GLY A 335 -5.29 -4.24 -51.67
N ALA A 336 -6.09 -3.17 -51.64
CA ALA A 336 -7.02 -2.83 -52.72
C ALA A 336 -7.32 -1.32 -52.80
N ILE A 337 -7.52 -0.85 -54.05
CA ILE A 337 -7.83 0.51 -54.53
C ILE A 337 -6.59 1.28 -55.02
N ALA A 338 -6.23 1.01 -56.28
CA ALA A 338 -5.31 1.82 -57.06
C ALA A 338 -5.97 2.19 -58.41
N LYS A 339 -6.63 3.35 -58.48
CA LYS A 339 -7.00 4.04 -59.73
C LYS A 339 -6.86 5.56 -59.56
N PRO A 340 -6.40 6.31 -60.59
CA PRO A 340 -6.05 7.72 -60.43
C PRO A 340 -7.24 8.68 -60.56
N TRP A 341 -7.06 9.92 -60.10
CA TRP A 341 -8.00 11.04 -60.26
C TRP A 341 -8.22 11.46 -61.72
N ARG A 342 -9.39 12.05 -61.99
CA ARG A 342 -9.66 13.00 -63.10
C ARG A 342 -10.59 14.12 -62.61
N GLU A 343 -10.71 15.16 -63.43
CA GLU A 343 -11.05 16.55 -63.06
C GLU A 343 -12.51 16.82 -62.63
N PRO A 344 -12.77 17.93 -61.90
CA PRO A 344 -14.11 18.35 -61.49
C PRO A 344 -14.79 19.27 -62.52
N LEU A 345 -16.10 19.10 -62.75
CA LEU A 345 -16.91 20.07 -63.51
C LEU A 345 -18.31 20.31 -62.91
N VAL A 346 -18.50 21.56 -62.47
CA VAL A 346 -19.68 22.44 -62.59
C VAL A 346 -21.06 21.95 -62.07
N VAL A 347 -21.64 22.80 -61.23
CA VAL A 347 -23.03 22.73 -60.74
C VAL A 347 -23.97 23.47 -61.68
N ASN A 348 -25.15 22.91 -61.99
CA ASN A 348 -26.38 23.69 -61.99
C ASN A 348 -27.63 22.83 -61.70
N ALA A 349 -28.70 23.46 -61.22
CA ALA A 349 -29.94 22.81 -60.80
C ALA A 349 -31.12 23.21 -61.69
N GLN A 350 -32.10 22.31 -61.89
CA GLN A 350 -33.49 22.74 -62.15
C GLN A 350 -34.55 21.62 -62.05
N GLN A 351 -35.77 22.07 -61.74
CA GLN A 351 -37.09 21.45 -61.98
C GLN A 351 -37.53 20.28 -61.08
N ALA A 352 -38.86 20.20 -60.94
CA ALA A 352 -39.60 19.31 -60.05
C ALA A 352 -40.97 18.96 -60.67
N ALA A 353 -41.50 17.78 -60.36
CA ALA A 353 -42.91 17.40 -60.58
C ALA A 353 -43.29 16.20 -59.69
N THR A 354 -44.58 16.00 -59.45
CA THR A 354 -45.14 14.87 -58.68
C THR A 354 -46.06 13.98 -59.57
N PRO A 355 -47.13 13.28 -59.12
CA PRO A 355 -47.13 11.81 -59.17
C PRO A 355 -48.27 11.16 -60.01
N ALA A 356 -48.15 9.87 -60.35
CA ALA A 356 -49.23 9.05 -60.91
C ALA A 356 -49.04 7.53 -60.65
N ALA A 357 -50.10 6.72 -60.85
CA ALA A 357 -50.21 5.35 -60.34
C ALA A 357 -50.62 4.28 -61.39
N SER A 358 -50.32 3.01 -61.08
CA SER A 358 -51.01 1.79 -61.56
C SER A 358 -50.73 0.66 -60.53
N VAL A 359 -51.66 -0.14 -59.99
CA VAL A 359 -52.94 -0.76 -60.41
C VAL A 359 -52.76 -2.08 -61.17
N GLY A 360 -52.91 -3.21 -60.44
CA GLY A 360 -52.95 -4.60 -60.93
C GLY A 360 -53.30 -5.58 -59.80
N ARG A 361 -54.17 -6.57 -60.06
CA ARG A 361 -54.83 -7.50 -59.09
C ARG A 361 -55.40 -8.70 -59.90
N PRO A 362 -56.01 -9.77 -59.34
CA PRO A 362 -55.96 -10.42 -58.01
C PRO A 362 -55.38 -11.87 -58.18
N PRO A 363 -55.68 -12.94 -57.38
CA PRO A 363 -56.36 -13.12 -56.08
C PRO A 363 -55.37 -13.76 -55.04
N GLN A 364 -55.68 -14.53 -53.97
CA GLN A 364 -56.90 -15.13 -53.42
C GLN A 364 -57.08 -14.85 -51.90
N VAL A 365 -57.54 -15.83 -51.08
CA VAL A 365 -58.47 -15.60 -49.94
C VAL A 365 -58.45 -16.77 -48.92
N LEU A 366 -58.58 -16.48 -47.61
CA LEU A 366 -59.22 -17.27 -46.51
C LEU A 366 -59.24 -16.35 -45.24
N THR A 367 -60.32 -15.66 -44.86
CA THR A 367 -61.44 -16.04 -43.94
C THR A 367 -61.01 -16.48 -42.52
N SER A 368 -61.62 -16.08 -41.39
CA SER A 368 -62.82 -15.26 -41.08
C SER A 368 -62.79 -14.83 -39.58
N ARG A 369 -62.93 -13.55 -39.18
CA ARG A 369 -64.14 -12.70 -38.95
C ARG A 369 -64.60 -12.66 -37.44
N PRO A 370 -65.01 -11.50 -36.85
CA PRO A 370 -65.15 -11.35 -35.39
C PRO A 370 -66.58 -11.03 -34.88
N VAL A 371 -66.70 -10.85 -33.55
CA VAL A 371 -67.84 -10.36 -32.73
C VAL A 371 -67.25 -9.57 -31.55
N ALA A 372 -67.83 -8.57 -30.87
CA ALA A 372 -68.74 -7.43 -31.09
C ALA A 372 -68.85 -6.72 -29.70
N GLN A 373 -69.32 -5.48 -29.61
CA GLN A 373 -69.55 -4.76 -28.33
C GLN A 373 -71.06 -4.85 -27.92
N GLN A 374 -71.62 -4.36 -26.79
CA GLN A 374 -71.39 -3.13 -26.02
C GLN A 374 -72.16 -3.16 -24.63
N PRO A 375 -72.58 -2.04 -23.96
CA PRO A 375 -72.11 -1.57 -22.64
C PRO A 375 -73.09 -1.76 -21.43
N VAL A 376 -72.80 -1.18 -20.24
CA VAL A 376 -73.72 -0.40 -19.34
C VAL A 376 -73.05 0.10 -18.02
N ALA A 377 -73.69 1.04 -17.33
CA ALA A 377 -73.25 1.96 -16.25
C ALA A 377 -72.91 1.42 -14.82
N ALA A 378 -72.51 2.35 -13.94
CA ALA A 378 -72.29 2.25 -12.47
C ALA A 378 -73.52 2.82 -11.67
N PRO A 379 -73.54 2.98 -10.32
CA PRO A 379 -72.52 2.72 -9.26
C PRO A 379 -73.01 2.03 -7.95
N SER A 380 -72.11 1.62 -7.03
CA SER A 380 -72.38 1.47 -5.57
C SER A 380 -71.08 1.33 -4.72
N GLN A 381 -71.21 1.51 -3.40
CA GLN A 381 -70.21 1.26 -2.34
C GLN A 381 -70.74 0.16 -1.38
N PRO A 382 -70.05 -0.20 -0.27
CA PRO A 382 -68.64 -0.62 -0.13
C PRO A 382 -68.55 -2.07 0.44
N ILE A 383 -67.37 -2.71 0.38
CA ILE A 383 -67.14 -4.02 1.02
C ILE A 383 -65.92 -3.94 1.95
N VAL A 384 -66.08 -4.45 3.17
CA VAL A 384 -65.04 -4.54 4.21
C VAL A 384 -64.35 -5.90 4.10
N GLY A 385 -63.00 -5.95 4.08
CA GLY A 385 -62.27 -7.21 4.07
C GLY A 385 -60.76 -7.09 4.26
N ALA A 386 -60.28 -7.58 5.41
CA ALA A 386 -58.90 -7.99 5.79
C ALA A 386 -57.68 -7.10 5.40
N PRO A 387 -56.80 -6.74 6.37
CA PRO A 387 -55.55 -6.04 6.06
C PRO A 387 -54.49 -6.97 5.45
N GLN A 388 -53.79 -6.51 4.42
CA GLN A 388 -52.52 -7.10 3.97
C GLN A 388 -51.35 -6.42 4.70
N VAL A 389 -50.38 -7.21 5.16
CA VAL A 389 -49.20 -6.74 5.91
C VAL A 389 -48.00 -6.62 4.96
N ASN A 390 -47.47 -5.41 4.79
CA ASN A 390 -46.20 -5.16 4.09
C ASN A 390 -45.01 -5.38 5.06
N PRO A 391 -44.10 -6.35 4.82
CA PRO A 391 -43.07 -6.73 5.78
C PRO A 391 -41.77 -5.89 5.64
N VAL A 392 -41.87 -4.56 5.54
CA VAL A 392 -40.71 -3.65 5.60
C VAL A 392 -41.08 -2.41 6.42
N GLY A 393 -40.89 -2.47 7.74
CA GLY A 393 -41.30 -1.36 8.61
C GLY A 393 -40.94 -1.45 10.10
N ASP A 394 -40.19 -2.45 10.58
CA ASP A 394 -39.94 -2.64 12.02
C ASP A 394 -38.48 -3.07 12.35
N VAL A 395 -37.57 -2.10 12.22
CA VAL A 395 -36.19 -2.19 12.73
C VAL A 395 -35.88 -1.01 13.65
N HIS A 396 -36.33 0.19 13.28
CA HIS A 396 -36.06 1.42 14.03
C HIS A 396 -36.76 1.48 15.40
N GLU A 397 -38.02 1.02 15.52
CA GLU A 397 -38.73 1.06 16.80
C GLU A 397 -38.18 0.01 17.79
N ARG A 398 -37.82 -1.18 17.27
CA ARG A 398 -37.18 -2.25 18.04
C ARG A 398 -35.83 -1.85 18.65
N ILE A 399 -35.03 -1.04 17.96
CA ILE A 399 -33.79 -0.46 18.51
C ILE A 399 -34.11 0.57 19.60
N ARG A 400 -35.08 1.47 19.33
CA ARG A 400 -35.47 2.55 20.26
C ARG A 400 -35.94 2.03 21.62
N ARG A 401 -36.64 0.89 21.63
CA ARG A 401 -37.12 0.23 22.85
C ARG A 401 -36.01 -0.43 23.68
N MET A 402 -34.87 -0.75 23.07
CA MET A 402 -33.74 -1.42 23.72
C MET A 402 -32.78 -0.45 24.46
N LEU A 403 -32.99 0.86 24.31
CA LEU A 403 -32.12 1.92 24.82
C LEU A 403 -32.67 2.67 26.05
N ILE A 404 -33.81 2.24 26.62
CA ILE A 404 -34.55 3.01 27.64
C ILE A 404 -34.68 2.27 28.98
N GLU A 405 -34.56 0.93 29.02
CA GLU A 405 -34.73 0.13 30.25
C GLU A 405 -33.37 -0.38 30.74
N GLY A 406 -32.75 0.28 31.74
CA GLY A 406 -31.34 0.00 32.02
C GLY A 406 -30.65 0.42 33.34
N SER A 407 -31.28 1.06 34.34
CA SER A 407 -30.85 1.03 35.78
C SER A 407 -31.69 1.94 36.71
N PRO A 408 -31.79 1.64 38.03
CA PRO A 408 -32.67 2.37 38.97
C PRO A 408 -31.94 3.21 40.06
N ALA A 409 -32.61 4.26 40.56
CA ALA A 409 -32.39 4.84 41.89
C ALA A 409 -33.65 5.58 42.42
N SER A 410 -33.82 5.61 43.75
CA SER A 410 -35.05 5.98 44.45
C SER A 410 -35.42 7.47 44.48
N GLY A 411 -36.73 7.75 44.56
CA GLY A 411 -37.29 8.47 45.72
C GLY A 411 -37.64 9.96 45.58
N SER A 412 -38.85 10.25 45.11
CA SER A 412 -39.57 11.51 45.44
C SER A 412 -40.29 11.35 46.80
N PRO A 413 -40.59 12.44 47.54
CA PRO A 413 -41.94 13.00 47.40
C PRO A 413 -42.14 14.54 47.57
N LEU A 414 -42.98 15.08 46.69
CA LEU A 414 -44.06 16.07 46.94
C LEU A 414 -43.84 17.61 47.00
N LEU A 415 -44.92 18.27 46.52
CA LEU A 415 -45.46 19.63 46.75
C LEU A 415 -44.89 20.90 46.06
N ARG A 416 -45.70 21.40 45.11
CA ARG A 416 -46.07 22.81 44.78
C ARG A 416 -45.36 23.93 45.60
N SER A 417 -44.87 25.02 44.99
CA SER A 417 -45.73 26.10 44.43
C SER A 417 -44.91 27.34 43.99
N SER A 418 -45.56 28.26 43.26
CA SER A 418 -45.22 29.70 43.11
C SER A 418 -43.97 30.13 42.30
N GLY A 419 -44.13 31.19 41.48
CA GLY A 419 -43.04 32.02 40.94
C GLY A 419 -42.95 33.37 41.69
N PRO A 420 -42.51 34.50 41.07
CA PRO A 420 -42.12 34.71 39.67
C PRO A 420 -40.84 35.60 39.50
N SER A 421 -40.69 36.24 38.33
CA SER A 421 -39.92 37.49 38.04
C SER A 421 -38.58 37.40 37.29
N VAL A 422 -38.56 38.06 36.12
CA VAL A 422 -37.41 38.58 35.33
C VAL A 422 -36.90 39.92 35.96
N PRO A 423 -35.76 40.58 35.58
CA PRO A 423 -35.32 40.86 34.19
C PRO A 423 -33.79 40.88 33.90
N VAL A 424 -33.47 41.32 32.67
CA VAL A 424 -32.15 41.36 31.99
C VAL A 424 -31.56 42.79 31.98
N PRO A 425 -30.22 42.96 31.88
CA PRO A 425 -29.62 44.10 31.16
C PRO A 425 -28.62 43.70 30.05
N GLN A 426 -28.15 44.68 29.26
CA GLN A 426 -27.55 44.51 27.91
C GLN A 426 -26.07 44.96 27.75
N ARG A 427 -25.54 44.88 26.51
CA ARG A 427 -24.13 44.98 26.06
C ARG A 427 -23.43 46.36 26.15
N SER A 428 -22.10 46.34 26.35
CA SER A 428 -21.05 47.28 25.88
C SER A 428 -19.65 46.61 25.98
N GLY A 429 -18.52 47.09 25.42
CA GLY A 429 -18.26 48.16 24.43
C GLY A 429 -16.75 48.32 24.06
N GLN A 430 -16.46 48.54 22.76
CA GLN A 430 -15.28 49.18 22.10
C GLN A 430 -13.81 49.13 22.67
N HIS A 431 -12.93 48.47 21.88
CA HIS A 431 -11.53 48.83 21.45
C HIS A 431 -10.35 49.15 22.44
N PRO A 432 -9.06 49.01 21.99
CA PRO A 432 -7.83 49.00 22.83
C PRO A 432 -6.97 50.30 22.74
N PRO A 433 -5.77 50.39 23.41
CA PRO A 433 -4.50 50.10 22.69
C PRO A 433 -3.27 49.61 23.51
N ALA A 434 -2.27 49.09 22.76
CA ALA A 434 -0.78 49.18 22.86
C ALA A 434 0.06 49.14 24.19
N GLU A 435 1.15 48.35 24.08
CA GLU A 435 2.54 48.52 24.59
C GLU A 435 2.90 48.88 26.05
N SER A 436 3.76 48.03 26.66
CA SER A 436 5.10 48.44 27.15
C SER A 436 5.95 47.24 27.65
N ARG A 437 7.29 47.32 27.51
CA ARG A 437 8.28 46.43 28.18
C ARG A 437 8.66 47.03 29.54
N PRO A 438 9.24 46.26 30.50
CA PRO A 438 10.67 46.50 30.78
C PRO A 438 11.49 45.32 31.40
N VAL A 439 12.83 45.49 31.33
CA VAL A 439 13.98 44.83 32.04
C VAL A 439 14.02 43.33 32.38
N LEU A 440 15.19 42.72 32.13
CA LEU A 440 15.67 41.51 32.83
C LEU A 440 16.00 41.83 34.29
N ARG A 441 15.86 40.85 35.19
CA ARG A 441 16.63 40.79 36.46
C ARG A 441 16.98 39.34 36.83
N SER A 442 18.23 39.13 37.22
CA SER A 442 18.81 37.79 37.46
C SER A 442 18.73 37.33 38.91
N ALA A 443 18.20 36.13 39.14
CA ALA A 443 18.35 35.33 40.37
C ALA A 443 18.23 33.84 40.01
N GLN A 444 19.31 33.06 40.09
CA GLN A 444 19.68 32.19 41.23
C GLN A 444 18.87 30.87 41.34
N HIS A 445 19.56 29.77 41.00
CA HIS A 445 19.38 28.38 41.46
C HIS A 445 18.13 28.04 42.29
N ALA A 446 17.12 27.45 41.63
CA ALA A 446 16.08 26.64 42.28
C ALA A 446 16.33 25.14 42.03
N LYS A 447 15.99 24.29 43.00
CA LYS A 447 16.11 22.82 42.87
C LYS A 447 15.04 22.27 41.93
N PRO A 448 15.32 21.20 41.15
CA PRO A 448 14.28 20.54 40.34
C PRO A 448 13.17 19.97 41.22
N ALA A 449 11.92 20.11 40.77
CA ALA A 449 10.76 19.53 41.45
C ALA A 449 10.74 18.01 41.33
N ALA A 450 10.13 17.33 42.31
CA ALA A 450 10.03 15.87 42.30
C ALA A 450 9.09 15.38 41.17
N ASN A 451 9.53 14.36 40.44
CA ASN A 451 8.77 13.74 39.35
C ASN A 451 7.51 13.03 39.91
N PRO A 452 6.28 13.39 39.49
CA PRO A 452 5.06 12.81 40.04
C PRO A 452 4.79 11.36 39.60
N PHE A 453 5.48 10.86 38.58
CA PHE A 453 5.26 9.49 38.07
C PHE A 453 6.18 8.46 38.73
N ARG A 454 5.88 8.13 40.00
CA ARG A 454 6.52 6.99 40.71
C ARG A 454 5.51 6.15 41.50
N GLY A 455 4.42 5.74 40.85
CA GLY A 455 3.31 4.98 41.47
C GLY A 455 2.58 3.99 40.55
N ALA A 456 3.16 3.60 39.41
CA ALA A 456 2.46 2.87 38.34
C ALA A 456 2.96 1.43 38.09
N GLN A 457 3.54 0.76 39.09
CA GLN A 457 4.05 -0.64 38.95
C GLN A 457 3.45 -1.64 39.95
N GLN A 458 2.42 -1.27 40.71
CA GLN A 458 1.90 -2.09 41.82
C GLN A 458 0.37 -2.31 41.81
N LEU A 459 -0.26 -2.18 40.64
CA LEU A 459 -1.71 -2.40 40.43
C LEU A 459 -2.06 -3.54 39.45
N GLY A 460 -1.06 -4.18 38.83
CA GLY A 460 -1.26 -5.22 37.80
C GLY A 460 -1.35 -6.67 38.28
N LYS A 461 -1.40 -6.94 39.61
CA LYS A 461 -1.38 -8.32 40.15
C LYS A 461 -2.69 -8.76 40.83
N HIS A 462 -3.33 -7.90 41.64
CA HIS A 462 -4.55 -8.28 42.36
C HIS A 462 -5.80 -8.46 41.48
N SER A 463 -5.86 -7.80 40.32
CA SER A 463 -7.00 -7.92 39.39
C SER A 463 -7.09 -9.31 38.71
N LEU A 464 -5.96 -9.97 38.48
CA LEU A 464 -5.91 -11.28 37.83
C LEU A 464 -6.38 -12.39 38.77
N GLU A 465 -6.00 -12.30 40.04
CA GLU A 465 -6.28 -13.29 41.09
C GLU A 465 -7.79 -13.38 41.39
N ILE A 466 -8.46 -12.23 41.50
CA ILE A 466 -9.91 -12.13 41.69
C ILE A 466 -10.69 -12.71 40.50
N ALA A 467 -10.21 -12.50 39.26
CA ALA A 467 -10.84 -13.04 38.06
C ALA A 467 -10.77 -14.58 37.99
N VAL A 468 -9.66 -15.17 38.43
CA VAL A 468 -9.45 -16.64 38.42
C VAL A 468 -10.36 -17.35 39.41
N ASP A 469 -10.57 -16.81 40.62
CA ASP A 469 -11.48 -17.43 41.59
C ASP A 469 -12.97 -17.20 41.25
N MET A 470 -13.33 -16.06 40.66
CA MET A 470 -14.70 -15.84 40.19
C MET A 470 -15.08 -16.83 39.07
N PHE A 471 -14.14 -17.21 38.20
CA PHE A 471 -14.39 -18.20 37.13
C PHE A 471 -14.60 -19.62 37.68
N LYS A 472 -13.95 -19.99 38.79
CA LYS A 472 -14.17 -21.30 39.47
C LYS A 472 -15.54 -21.40 40.15
N SER A 473 -16.14 -20.27 40.53
CA SER A 473 -17.38 -20.22 41.33
C SER A 473 -18.68 -20.44 40.54
N LEU A 474 -18.61 -20.48 39.20
CA LEU A 474 -19.80 -20.47 38.32
C LEU A 474 -19.95 -21.72 37.42
N GLY A 475 -19.04 -22.70 37.51
CA GLY A 475 -19.05 -23.90 36.67
C GLY A 475 -19.39 -25.18 37.42
N GLY A 476 -20.68 -25.48 37.63
CA GLY A 476 -21.10 -26.72 38.28
C GLY A 476 -22.53 -27.16 37.95
N GLY A 477 -22.69 -28.38 37.41
CA GLY A 477 -24.00 -29.03 37.19
C GLY A 477 -24.15 -29.64 35.80
N GLY A 478 -23.79 -30.91 35.63
CA GLY A 478 -23.94 -31.63 34.35
C GLY A 478 -23.34 -33.04 34.39
N HIS A 479 -24.04 -33.99 35.00
CA HIS A 479 -23.69 -35.42 34.94
C HIS A 479 -24.16 -36.04 33.60
N ASP A 480 -23.29 -36.80 32.95
CA ASP A 480 -23.67 -38.05 32.30
C ASP A 480 -22.50 -39.05 32.36
N GLU A 481 -22.79 -40.35 32.39
CA GLU A 481 -21.81 -41.42 32.56
C GLU A 481 -21.55 -42.16 31.24
N ARG A 482 -20.27 -42.37 30.87
CA ARG A 482 -19.79 -43.66 30.31
C ARG A 482 -18.27 -43.73 30.04
N ARG A 483 -17.66 -44.73 30.69
CA ARG A 483 -16.58 -45.63 30.23
C ARG A 483 -15.15 -45.08 30.11
N ASP A 484 -14.26 -45.76 30.81
CA ASP A 484 -12.82 -45.57 30.85
C ASP A 484 -12.10 -46.00 29.56
N ALA A 485 -11.06 -45.23 29.20
CA ALA A 485 -9.93 -45.70 28.39
C ALA A 485 -8.68 -44.85 28.75
N PRO A 486 -7.54 -45.46 29.14
CA PRO A 486 -6.33 -44.70 29.47
C PRO A 486 -5.61 -44.19 28.21
N PRO A 487 -4.94 -43.02 28.25
CA PRO A 487 -4.25 -42.45 27.11
C PRO A 487 -2.96 -43.21 26.73
N PRO A 488 -2.53 -43.17 25.45
CA PRO A 488 -1.32 -43.84 24.99
C PRO A 488 -0.04 -43.17 25.51
N ARG A 489 1.01 -43.97 25.75
CA ARG A 489 2.34 -43.46 26.10
C ARG A 489 3.11 -42.99 24.85
N ALA A 490 3.90 -41.94 25.00
CA ALA A 490 4.91 -41.55 24.01
C ALA A 490 6.06 -42.58 23.96
N PRO A 491 6.74 -42.76 22.81
CA PRO A 491 7.90 -43.64 22.68
C PRO A 491 9.13 -43.06 23.38
N GLU A 492 9.88 -43.92 24.08
CA GLU A 492 11.07 -43.56 24.86
C GLU A 492 12.36 -43.73 24.03
N ALA A 493 13.35 -42.87 24.24
CA ALA A 493 14.56 -42.82 23.43
C ALA A 493 15.60 -43.87 23.83
N ALA A 494 16.05 -44.68 22.86
CA ALA A 494 17.10 -45.68 23.07
C ALA A 494 18.49 -45.05 23.28
N LYS A 495 19.29 -45.63 24.19
CA LYS A 495 20.72 -45.34 24.38
C LYS A 495 21.58 -46.60 24.21
N PRO A 496 22.89 -46.47 23.93
CA PRO A 496 23.61 -47.45 23.11
C PRO A 496 24.15 -48.68 23.85
N ALA A 497 24.31 -49.77 23.10
CA ALA A 497 25.03 -50.98 23.52
C ALA A 497 26.56 -50.82 23.37
N SER A 498 27.33 -51.71 24.00
CA SER A 498 28.75 -51.52 24.31
C SER A 498 29.75 -52.13 23.31
N ARG A 499 30.97 -51.59 23.33
CA ARG A 499 32.17 -52.09 22.60
C ARG A 499 32.46 -53.57 22.84
N VAL A 500 33.03 -54.20 21.80
CA VAL A 500 34.10 -55.20 21.92
C VAL A 500 35.30 -54.70 21.09
N ARG A 501 36.53 -55.06 21.46
CA ARG A 501 37.78 -54.69 20.77
C ARG A 501 38.45 -55.95 20.24
N GLY A 502 39.00 -55.88 19.03
CA GLY A 502 39.94 -56.85 18.48
C GLY A 502 40.83 -56.16 17.45
N ASP A 503 42.14 -56.35 17.57
CA ASP A 503 43.14 -55.83 16.64
C ASP A 503 43.49 -56.90 15.59
N LEU A 504 43.88 -56.50 14.37
CA LEU A 504 45.07 -56.97 13.62
C LEU A 504 45.05 -56.50 12.15
N PHE A 505 46.21 -56.51 11.52
CA PHE A 505 46.47 -56.11 10.12
C PHE A 505 46.20 -57.26 9.14
N ASP A 506 45.77 -56.94 7.92
CA ASP A 506 46.44 -57.41 6.68
C ASP A 506 46.10 -56.50 5.48
N ASP A 507 46.79 -56.68 4.34
CA ASP A 507 46.81 -55.78 3.17
C ASP A 507 45.78 -56.09 2.04
N GLN A 508 45.78 -55.24 1.00
CA GLN A 508 45.16 -55.39 -0.36
C GLN A 508 43.64 -55.02 -0.44
N GLU A 509 43.11 -54.38 -1.49
CA GLU A 509 43.56 -54.14 -2.89
C GLU A 509 43.33 -52.68 -3.39
N ASP A 510 44.08 -52.24 -4.43
CA ASP A 510 43.90 -50.95 -5.14
C ASP A 510 43.18 -51.13 -6.50
N ALA A 511 42.01 -50.51 -6.69
CA ALA A 511 41.34 -50.20 -7.98
C ALA A 511 40.05 -49.38 -7.72
N ASP A 512 39.63 -48.37 -8.49
CA ASP A 512 40.22 -47.65 -9.63
C ASP A 512 39.92 -46.14 -9.50
N LEU A 513 40.86 -45.28 -9.89
CA LEU A 513 40.65 -43.83 -10.01
C LEU A 513 41.30 -43.31 -11.29
N GLU A 514 40.51 -43.16 -12.36
CA GLU A 514 40.99 -42.65 -13.65
C GLU A 514 41.40 -41.17 -13.56
N ILE A 515 42.70 -40.89 -13.70
CA ILE A 515 43.22 -39.52 -13.84
C ILE A 515 43.23 -39.14 -15.34
N PRO A 516 42.53 -38.06 -15.77
CA PRO A 516 42.47 -37.66 -17.16
C PRO A 516 43.82 -37.43 -17.84
N SER A 517 43.91 -37.86 -19.10
CA SER A 517 45.16 -38.02 -19.86
C SER A 517 45.96 -36.74 -20.12
N PHE A 518 45.37 -35.55 -19.94
CA PHE A 518 46.05 -34.26 -20.13
C PHE A 518 47.04 -33.89 -19.02
N LEU A 519 47.02 -34.56 -17.86
CA LEU A 519 47.90 -34.25 -16.72
C LEU A 519 49.32 -34.85 -16.81
N ARG A 520 49.62 -35.69 -17.81
CA ARG A 520 50.97 -36.30 -17.99
C ARG A 520 52.01 -35.31 -18.56
N LYS A 521 52.45 -34.37 -17.73
CA LYS A 521 53.52 -33.40 -18.07
C LYS A 521 54.89 -34.09 -18.16
N LYS A 522 55.45 -34.19 -19.37
CA LYS A 522 56.82 -34.69 -19.60
C LYS A 522 57.84 -33.87 -18.81
N LYS A 523 58.73 -34.56 -18.07
CA LYS A 523 60.09 -34.08 -17.78
C LYS A 523 61.07 -34.82 -18.70
N SER A 524 62.09 -34.10 -19.15
CA SER A 524 63.21 -34.58 -19.95
C SER A 524 64.39 -33.67 -19.65
N GLY A 525 65.60 -34.25 -19.51
CA GLY A 525 66.69 -33.66 -18.72
C GLY A 525 66.78 -34.39 -17.39
#